data_AF-R0KN19-F1
#
_entry.id   AF-R0KN19-F1
#
_cell.length_a   1.000
_cell.length_b   1.000
_cell.length_c   1.000
_cell.angle_alpha   90.00
_cell.angle_beta   90.00
_cell.angle_gamma   90.00
#
_symmetry.space_group_name_H-M   'P 1'
#
loop_
_entity.id
_entity.type
_entity.pdbx_description
1 polymer ?
#
loop_
_entity_poly.entity_id
_entity_poly.type
_entity_poly.pdbx_seq_one_letter_code
_entity_poly.pdbx_strand_id
1 'polypeptide(L)'
;MERINFFRPDYVLVSFITLIIAYIIRKIYTKNIRIRTTTDLPRNYLNLQITGIVTSVSDGDGFKLFHTPFLRSSQHKSSDQKLNIRLAGIDAPETRYFNTPQQPFAAEAKEFLGRLLLNKTVND
;
A
#
# COMPACT_ATOMS: atom_id res chain seq x y z
N MET A 1 56.09 8.17 -14.28
CA MET A 1 54.88 8.29 -13.43
C MET A 1 53.82 9.02 -14.22
N GLU A 2 52.81 8.31 -14.74
CA GLU A 2 51.71 8.96 -15.45
C GLU A 2 50.92 9.82 -14.45
N ARG A 3 50.77 11.12 -14.74
CA ARG A 3 49.86 11.97 -13.97
C ARG A 3 48.44 11.59 -14.35
N ILE A 4 47.73 10.96 -13.42
CA ILE A 4 46.31 10.70 -13.56
C ILE A 4 45.58 12.05 -13.53
N ASN A 5 45.23 12.57 -14.71
CA ASN A 5 44.41 13.77 -14.83
C ASN A 5 42.96 13.38 -14.51
N PHE A 6 42.54 13.61 -13.26
CA PHE A 6 41.17 13.39 -12.80
C PHE A 6 40.11 14.15 -13.64
N PHE A 7 40.53 15.21 -14.34
CA PHE A 7 39.70 16.05 -15.20
C PHE A 7 39.63 15.59 -16.66
N ARG A 8 39.73 14.29 -16.94
CA ARG A 8 39.33 13.81 -18.27
C ARG A 8 37.80 13.85 -18.38
N PRO A 9 37.23 14.42 -19.46
CA PRO A 9 35.78 14.58 -19.62
C PRO A 9 35.04 13.23 -19.56
N ASP A 10 35.70 12.14 -19.95
CA ASP A 10 35.15 10.78 -19.92
C ASP A 10 34.80 10.32 -18.49
N TYR A 11 35.67 10.57 -17.51
CA TYR A 11 35.43 10.17 -16.11
C TYR A 11 34.30 10.99 -15.47
N VAL A 12 34.22 12.28 -15.80
CA VAL A 12 33.14 13.14 -15.34
C VAL A 12 31.80 12.63 -15.86
N LEU A 13 31.71 12.31 -17.15
CA LEU A 13 30.49 11.80 -17.77
C LEU A 13 30.02 10.47 -17.16
N VAL A 14 30.95 9.52 -16.96
CA VAL A 14 30.63 8.24 -16.30
C VAL A 14 30.16 8.43 -14.86
N SER A 15 30.78 9.35 -14.10
CA SER A 15 30.36 9.65 -12.73
C SER A 15 28.93 10.23 -12.65
N PHE A 16 28.55 11.12 -13.58
CA PHE A 16 27.18 11.64 -13.64
C PHE A 16 26.15 10.55 -13.97
N ILE A 17 26.44 9.67 -14.93
CA ILE A 17 25.54 8.57 -15.31
C ILE A 17 25.32 7.63 -14.11
N THR A 18 26.40 7.24 -13.42
CA THR A 18 26.28 6.34 -12.26
C THR A 18 25.46 6.95 -11.13
N LEU A 19 25.60 8.25 -10.86
CA LEU A 19 24.77 8.97 -9.87
C LEU A 19 23.29 9.01 -10.28
N ILE A 20 23.00 9.25 -11.56
CA ILE A 20 21.62 9.24 -12.08
C ILE A 20 20.98 7.86 -11.91
N ILE A 21 21.71 6.81 -12.28
CA ILE A 21 21.25 5.42 -12.11
C ILE A 21 21.00 5.11 -10.64
N ALA A 22 21.93 5.46 -9.75
CA ALA A 22 21.76 5.26 -8.31
C ALA A 22 20.53 6.00 -7.76
N TYR A 23 20.29 7.24 -8.22
CA TYR A 23 19.11 8.02 -7.86
C TYR A 23 17.80 7.34 -8.33
N ILE A 24 17.76 6.85 -9.57
CA ILE A 24 16.61 6.13 -10.12
C ILE A 24 16.33 4.84 -9.33
N ILE A 25 17.37 4.04 -9.06
CA ILE A 25 17.25 2.81 -8.27
C ILE A 25 16.69 3.13 -6.89
N ARG A 26 17.23 4.15 -6.21
CA ARG A 26 16.73 4.59 -4.90
C ARG A 26 15.26 5.01 -4.95
N LYS A 27 14.85 5.75 -6.00
CA LYS A 27 13.45 6.17 -6.20
C LYS A 27 12.52 4.97 -6.43
N ILE A 28 12.96 3.98 -7.21
CA ILE A 28 12.21 2.74 -7.44
C ILE A 28 12.11 1.92 -6.15
N TYR A 29 13.22 1.79 -5.41
CA TYR A 29 13.25 1.04 -4.16
C TYR A 29 12.30 1.62 -3.13
N THR A 30 12.39 2.94 -2.89
CA THR A 30 11.54 3.64 -1.92
C THR A 30 10.06 3.57 -2.25
N LYS A 31 9.69 3.63 -3.55
CA LYS A 31 8.30 3.43 -3.99
C LYS A 31 7.79 1.99 -3.87
N ASN A 32 8.70 1.00 -3.78
CA ASN A 32 8.34 -0.42 -3.67
C ASN A 32 8.47 -0.99 -2.26
N ILE A 33 8.64 -0.13 -1.27
CA ILE A 33 8.56 -0.52 0.14
C ILE A 33 7.10 -0.84 0.44
N ARG A 34 6.86 -2.04 1.00
CA ARG A 34 5.53 -2.49 1.36
C ARG A 34 5.19 -2.01 2.77
N ILE A 35 4.08 -1.29 2.89
CA ILE A 35 3.41 -0.93 4.13
C ILE A 35 2.65 -2.17 4.65
N ARG A 36 2.98 -2.63 5.86
CA ARG A 36 2.41 -3.88 6.41
C ARG A 36 1.35 -3.58 7.48
N THR A 37 1.62 -2.56 8.29
CA THR A 37 0.78 -2.12 9.39
C THR A 37 0.65 -0.60 9.36
N THR A 38 -0.36 -0.05 10.03
CA THR A 38 -0.59 1.40 10.16
C THR A 38 0.63 2.15 10.73
N THR A 39 1.47 1.48 11.53
CA THR A 39 2.73 2.04 12.06
C THR A 39 3.79 2.30 10.99
N ASP A 40 3.71 1.60 9.86
CA ASP A 40 4.65 1.75 8.75
C ASP A 40 4.26 2.91 7.81
N LEU A 41 3.14 3.60 8.09
CA LEU A 41 2.70 4.72 7.28
C LEU A 41 3.69 5.89 7.41
N PRO A 42 4.08 6.51 6.29
CA PRO A 42 4.94 7.68 6.33
C PRO A 42 4.20 8.87 6.96
N ARG A 43 4.94 9.81 7.55
CA ARG A 43 4.38 11.02 8.19
C ARG A 43 3.46 11.83 7.26
N ASN A 44 3.72 11.80 5.96
CA ASN A 44 2.94 12.52 4.94
C ASN A 44 1.93 11.59 4.24
N TYR A 45 1.19 10.80 5.01
CA TYR A 45 0.25 9.80 4.48
C TYR A 45 -1.01 10.40 3.82
N LEU A 46 -1.34 11.66 4.08
CA LEU A 46 -2.59 12.28 3.57
C LEU A 46 -2.70 12.28 2.04
N ASN A 47 -1.57 12.35 1.33
CA ASN A 47 -1.52 12.32 -0.14
C ASN A 47 -0.97 10.99 -0.67
N LEU A 48 -0.86 9.99 0.20
CA LEU A 48 -0.32 8.69 -0.18
C LEU A 48 -1.44 7.86 -0.79
N GLN A 49 -1.25 7.48 -2.05
CA GLN A 49 -2.12 6.50 -2.69
C GLN A 49 -1.62 5.09 -2.39
N ILE A 50 -2.50 4.22 -1.91
CA ILE A 50 -2.17 2.85 -1.53
C ILE A 50 -2.89 1.88 -2.45
N THR A 51 -2.12 1.21 -3.30
CA THR A 51 -2.62 0.08 -4.10
C THR A 51 -2.54 -1.22 -3.29
N GLY A 52 -3.60 -2.01 -3.31
CA GLY A 52 -3.60 -3.31 -2.65
C GLY A 52 -4.78 -4.18 -3.05
N ILE A 53 -4.82 -5.39 -2.49
CA ILE A 53 -5.94 -6.31 -2.69
C ILE A 53 -6.71 -6.47 -1.39
N VAL A 54 -8.03 -6.35 -1.48
CA VAL A 54 -8.89 -6.54 -0.32
C VAL A 54 -8.98 -8.03 0.02
N THR A 55 -8.61 -8.36 1.26
CA THR A 55 -8.54 -9.75 1.72
C THR A 55 -9.71 -10.16 2.59
N SER A 56 -10.33 -9.21 3.30
CA SER A 56 -11.51 -9.45 4.13
C SER A 56 -12.27 -8.15 4.36
N VAL A 57 -13.57 -8.26 4.59
CA VAL A 57 -14.46 -7.14 4.93
C VAL A 57 -14.96 -7.33 6.36
N SER A 58 -14.86 -6.28 7.19
CA SER A 58 -15.33 -6.33 8.58
C SER A 58 -16.83 -6.01 8.65
N ASP A 59 -17.21 -4.83 8.16
CA ASP A 59 -18.55 -4.24 8.21
C ASP A 59 -18.90 -3.57 6.86
N GLY A 60 -19.96 -2.77 6.80
CA GLY A 60 -20.40 -2.11 5.56
C GLY A 60 -19.52 -0.93 5.10
N ASP A 61 -18.56 -0.47 5.92
CA ASP A 61 -17.64 0.63 5.63
C ASP A 61 -16.16 0.28 5.89
N GLY A 62 -15.87 -0.94 6.37
CA GLY A 62 -14.54 -1.34 6.84
C GLY A 62 -14.00 -2.59 6.15
N PHE A 63 -12.73 -2.54 5.72
CA PHE A 63 -12.09 -3.67 5.07
C PHE A 63 -10.58 -3.75 5.34
N LYS A 64 -10.01 -4.95 5.13
CA LYS A 64 -8.58 -5.22 5.27
C LYS A 64 -7.89 -5.30 3.92
N LEU A 65 -7.01 -4.33 3.66
CA LEU A 65 -6.22 -4.23 2.45
C LEU A 65 -4.84 -4.88 2.64
N PHE A 66 -4.47 -5.75 1.71
CA PHE A 66 -3.10 -6.23 1.57
C PHE A 66 -2.38 -5.36 0.55
N HIS A 67 -1.48 -4.49 1.01
CA HIS A 67 -0.77 -3.56 0.13
C HIS A 67 0.18 -4.30 -0.83
N THR A 68 0.06 -3.99 -2.11
CA THR A 68 0.85 -4.55 -3.22
C THR A 68 1.49 -3.40 -4.00
N PRO A 69 2.75 -3.03 -3.71
CA PRO A 69 3.43 -2.00 -4.47
C PRO A 69 3.73 -2.47 -5.90
N PHE A 70 3.98 -1.53 -6.79
CA PHE A 70 4.06 -1.73 -8.25
C PHE A 70 4.91 -2.93 -8.71
N LEU A 71 6.08 -3.17 -8.09
CA LEU A 71 6.98 -4.26 -8.46
C LEU A 71 6.86 -5.51 -7.58
N ARG A 72 5.94 -5.57 -6.60
CA ARG A 72 5.76 -6.76 -5.76
C ARG A 72 4.43 -7.45 -6.05
N SER A 73 4.54 -8.70 -6.49
CA SER A 73 3.40 -9.58 -6.77
C SER A 73 2.55 -9.86 -5.51
N SER A 74 1.24 -9.97 -5.72
CA SER A 74 0.24 -10.37 -4.72
C SER A 74 0.35 -11.83 -4.27
N GLN A 75 1.22 -12.64 -4.87
CA GLN A 75 1.21 -14.10 -4.67
C GLN A 75 1.34 -14.55 -3.21
N HIS A 76 1.92 -13.73 -2.33
CA HIS A 76 2.02 -14.03 -0.90
C HIS A 76 1.01 -13.23 -0.07
N LYS A 77 -0.28 -13.61 -0.12
CA LYS A 77 -1.31 -13.12 0.82
C LYS A 77 -1.01 -13.65 2.23
N SER A 78 -0.17 -12.93 2.98
CA SER A 78 0.05 -13.23 4.40
C SER A 78 -1.19 -12.83 5.21
N SER A 79 -1.56 -13.65 6.20
CA SER A 79 -2.68 -13.40 7.12
C SER A 79 -2.45 -12.17 7.99
N ASP A 80 -1.21 -11.94 8.42
CA ASP A 80 -0.91 -11.09 9.58
C ASP A 80 -0.65 -9.63 9.25
N GLN A 81 -0.32 -9.31 8.00
CA GLN A 81 0.13 -7.97 7.61
C GLN A 81 -0.84 -7.34 6.62
N LYS A 82 -1.87 -6.68 7.17
CA LYS A 82 -2.96 -6.04 6.44
C LYS A 82 -3.29 -4.69 7.06
N LEU A 83 -3.58 -3.72 6.22
CA LEU A 83 -4.06 -2.40 6.64
C LEU A 83 -5.55 -2.47 6.88
N ASN A 84 -5.99 -1.94 8.03
CA ASN A 84 -7.40 -1.76 8.31
C ASN A 84 -7.84 -0.39 7.77
N ILE A 85 -8.73 -0.38 6.79
CA ILE A 85 -9.21 0.82 6.09
C ILE A 85 -10.69 0.99 6.39
N ARG A 86 -11.10 2.24 6.65
CA ARG A 86 -12.50 2.64 6.82
C ARG A 86 -12.82 3.72 5.81
N LEU A 87 -14.01 3.65 5.22
CA LEU A 87 -14.49 4.66 4.29
C LEU A 87 -14.77 5.97 5.05
N ALA A 88 -14.09 7.05 4.67
CA ALA A 88 -14.26 8.34 5.34
C ALA A 88 -15.64 8.94 5.04
N GLY A 89 -16.32 9.44 6.08
CA GLY A 89 -17.62 10.12 5.95
C GLY A 89 -18.81 9.19 5.70
N ILE A 90 -18.61 7.88 5.73
CA ILE A 90 -19.66 6.87 5.66
C ILE A 90 -19.70 6.15 7.01
N ASP A 91 -20.89 6.00 7.57
CA ASP A 91 -21.13 5.21 8.76
C ASP A 91 -22.09 4.07 8.40
N ALA A 92 -21.63 2.84 8.57
CA ALA A 92 -22.39 1.65 8.20
C ALA A 92 -22.91 0.93 9.44
N PRO A 93 -24.07 0.25 9.33
CA PRO A 93 -24.60 -0.52 10.44
C PRO A 93 -23.62 -1.61 10.87
N GLU A 94 -23.38 -1.70 12.18
CA GLU A 94 -22.38 -2.60 12.75
C GLU A 94 -22.85 -4.05 12.78
N THR A 95 -21.96 -4.97 12.41
CA THR A 95 -22.21 -6.41 12.56
C THR A 95 -22.25 -6.78 14.05
N ARG A 96 -22.95 -7.88 14.38
CA ARG A 96 -23.01 -8.42 15.76
C ARG A 96 -21.61 -8.47 16.39
N TYR A 97 -21.43 -7.77 17.51
CA TYR A 97 -20.25 -7.87 18.34
C TYR A 97 -20.58 -8.62 19.63
N PHE A 98 -20.05 -9.83 19.81
CA PHE A 98 -20.19 -10.72 20.98
C PHE A 98 -21.54 -10.66 21.74
N ASN A 99 -21.72 -9.69 22.64
CA ASN A 99 -22.90 -9.49 23.49
C ASN A 99 -23.99 -8.55 22.92
N THR A 100 -23.73 -7.89 21.81
CA THR A 100 -24.61 -6.89 21.19
C THR A 100 -25.35 -7.51 20.02
N PRO A 101 -26.69 -7.36 19.91
CA PRO A 101 -27.42 -7.82 18.74
C PRO A 101 -26.94 -7.08 17.49
N GLN A 102 -27.08 -7.73 16.35
CA GLN A 102 -26.78 -7.13 15.06
C GLN A 102 -27.73 -5.96 14.77
N GLN A 103 -27.20 -4.86 14.22
CA GLN A 103 -28.05 -3.76 13.77
C GLN A 103 -28.85 -4.14 12.52
N PRO A 104 -30.05 -3.56 12.30
CA PRO A 104 -30.79 -3.75 11.06
C PRO A 104 -29.93 -3.43 9.83
N PHE A 105 -30.01 -4.26 8.79
CA PHE A 105 -29.28 -4.10 7.52
C PHE A 105 -27.75 -4.26 7.58
N ALA A 106 -27.17 -4.61 8.73
CA ALA A 106 -25.72 -4.80 8.87
C ALA A 106 -25.18 -5.95 8.00
N ALA A 107 -25.93 -7.05 7.85
CA ALA A 107 -25.50 -8.19 7.04
C ALA A 107 -25.46 -7.80 5.55
N GLU A 108 -26.50 -7.11 5.10
CA GLU A 108 -26.70 -6.67 3.73
C GLU A 108 -25.65 -5.62 3.34
N ALA A 109 -25.36 -4.67 4.22
CA ALA A 109 -24.32 -3.66 4.00
C ALA A 109 -22.93 -4.30 3.85
N LYS A 110 -22.60 -5.26 4.73
CA LYS A 110 -21.36 -6.02 4.65
C LYS A 110 -21.25 -6.86 3.38
N GLU A 111 -22.33 -7.54 2.99
CA GLU A 111 -22.36 -8.33 1.76
C GLU A 111 -22.23 -7.43 0.52
N PHE A 112 -22.89 -6.28 0.52
CA PHE A 112 -22.78 -5.28 -0.54
C PHE A 112 -21.33 -4.83 -0.74
N LEU A 113 -20.66 -4.41 0.32
CA LEU A 113 -19.25 -4.01 0.24
C LEU A 113 -18.35 -5.19 -0.17
N GLY A 114 -18.63 -6.38 0.36
CA GLY A 114 -17.95 -7.63 0.00
C GLY A 114 -18.00 -7.92 -1.50
N ARG A 115 -19.18 -7.84 -2.12
CA ARG A 115 -19.33 -8.07 -3.58
C ARG A 115 -18.55 -7.06 -4.42
N LEU A 116 -18.42 -5.82 -3.93
CA LEU A 116 -17.71 -4.77 -4.65
C LEU A 116 -16.19 -4.94 -4.57
N LEU A 117 -15.65 -5.21 -3.37
CA LEU A 117 -14.21 -5.07 -3.11
C LEU A 117 -13.47 -6.38 -2.88
N LEU A 118 -14.11 -7.43 -2.38
CA LEU A 118 -13.42 -8.65 -1.93
C LEU A 118 -12.61 -9.29 -3.08
N ASN A 119 -11.36 -9.62 -2.80
CA ASN A 119 -10.39 -10.18 -3.75
C ASN A 119 -10.09 -9.30 -4.98
N LYS A 120 -10.49 -8.03 -4.97
CA LYS A 120 -10.16 -7.08 -6.04
C LYS A 120 -8.97 -6.20 -5.66
N THR A 121 -8.24 -5.78 -6.68
CA THR A 121 -7.21 -4.75 -6.55
C THR A 121 -7.88 -3.38 -6.49
N VAL A 122 -7.60 -2.62 -5.46
CA VAL A 122 -8.14 -1.28 -5.22
C VAL A 122 -6.98 -0.31 -4.99
N ASN A 123 -7.22 0.95 -5.36
CA ASN A 123 -6.35 2.07 -5.05
C ASN A 123 -7.13 2.97 -4.09
N ASP A 124 -6.58 3.14 -2.89
CA ASP A 124 -7.00 4.17 -1.92
C ASP A 124 -6.24 5.48 -2.20
#